data_AF-A0A9P6T7P6-F1
#
_entry.id   AF-A0A9P6T7P6-F1
#
_cell.length_a   1.000
_cell.length_b   1.000
_cell.length_c   1.000
_cell.angle_alpha   90.00
_cell.angle_beta   90.00
_cell.angle_gamma   90.00
#
_symmetry.space_group_name_H-M   'P 1'
#
loop_
_entity.id
_entity.type
_entity.pdbx_description
1 polymer ?
#
loop_
_entity_poly.entity_id
_entity_poly.type
_entity_poly.pdbx_seq_one_letter_code
_entity_poly.pdbx_strand_id
1 'polypeptide(L)' 'MNAYPAEKSILVMDNAPIHCGGQIQDLCNARGVWLLYLPAYCPELNPIKMCFSVTK' A
#
# COMPACT_ATOMS: atom_id res chain seq x y z
N MET A 1 -0.68 5.24 21.86
CA MET A 1 -0.58 4.55 20.56
C MET A 1 0.44 5.32 19.74
N ASN A 2 1.42 4.66 19.12
CA ASN A 2 2.34 5.36 18.21
C ASN A 2 1.57 5.84 16.99
N ALA A 3 1.99 6.98 16.42
CA ALA A 3 1.42 7.47 15.17
C ALA A 3 1.67 6.43 14.06
N TYR A 4 0.63 6.14 13.28
CA TYR A 4 0.71 5.23 12.14
C TYR A 4 0.32 5.96 10.84
N PRO A 5 1.01 5.71 9.71
CA PRO A 5 2.28 4.98 9.61
C PRO A 5 3.44 5.80 10.21
N ALA A 6 4.38 5.12 10.86
CA ALA A 6 5.60 5.75 11.37
C ALA A 6 6.62 5.98 10.25
N GLU A 7 7.62 6.84 10.48
CA GLU A 7 8.76 6.98 9.58
C GLU A 7 9.40 5.61 9.30
N LYS A 8 9.89 5.38 8.07
CA LYS A 8 10.47 4.13 7.58
C LYS A 8 9.49 2.95 7.48
N SER A 9 8.18 3.21 7.60
CA SER A 9 7.16 2.23 7.24
C SER A 9 7.15 1.98 5.74
N ILE A 10 6.68 0.81 5.32
CA ILE A 10 6.42 0.47 3.92
C ILE A 10 4.91 0.38 3.71
N LEU A 11 4.38 1.21 2.82
CA LEU A 11 3.02 1.10 2.30
C LEU A 11 3.05 0.19 1.08
N VAL A 12 2.49 -1.01 1.23
CA VAL A 12 2.30 -1.97 0.12
C VAL A 12 0.92 -1.74 -0.49
N MET A 13 0.86 -1.54 -1.80
CA MET A 13 -0.37 -1.21 -2.51
C MET A 13 -0.49 -1.98 -3.83
N ASP A 14 -1.71 -2.24 -4.28
CA ASP A 14 -1.91 -2.72 -5.65
C ASP A 14 -1.61 -1.62 -6.68
N ASN A 15 -1.42 -2.01 -7.93
CA ASN A 15 -0.99 -1.13 -9.01
C ASN A 15 -2.12 -0.69 -9.93
N ALA A 16 -3.37 -0.64 -9.44
CA ALA A 16 -4.49 -0.13 -10.25
C ALA A 16 -4.17 1.29 -10.78
N PRO A 17 -4.62 1.68 -11.99
CA PRO A 17 -4.25 2.96 -12.59
C PRO A 17 -4.56 4.18 -11.71
N ILE A 18 -5.61 4.11 -10.88
CA ILE A 18 -6.00 5.16 -9.93
C ILE A 18 -4.93 5.43 -8.85
N HIS A 19 -4.05 4.47 -8.60
CA HIS A 19 -2.98 4.56 -7.61
C HIS A 19 -1.68 5.12 -8.17
N CYS A 20 -1.48 5.02 -9.48
CA CYS A 20 -0.22 5.36 -10.16
C CYS A 20 -0.13 6.85 -10.56
N GLY A 21 -0.95 7.73 -9.99
CA GLY A 21 -1.02 9.17 -10.32
C GLY A 21 0.00 10.08 -9.62
N GLY A 22 1.01 9.54 -8.95
CA GLY A 22 2.08 10.30 -8.29
C GLY A 22 1.74 10.87 -6.90
N GLN A 23 0.50 11.32 -6.68
CA GLN A 23 0.07 11.93 -5.40
C GLN A 23 0.38 11.06 -4.16
N ILE A 24 0.22 9.74 -4.28
CA ILE A 24 0.46 8.81 -3.17
C ILE A 24 1.96 8.75 -2.84
N GLN A 25 2.83 8.82 -3.86
CA GLN A 25 4.28 8.87 -3.67
C GLN A 25 4.68 10.15 -2.93
N ASP A 26 4.11 11.30 -3.28
CA ASP A 26 4.40 12.58 -2.64
C ASP A 26 4.01 12.57 -1.15
N LEU A 27 2.82 12.03 -0.84
CA LEU A 27 2.34 11.87 0.53
C LEU A 27 3.22 10.92 1.35
N CYS A 28 3.71 9.84 0.73
CA CYS A 28 4.62 8.89 1.38
C CYS A 28 5.98 9.55 1.67
N ASN A 29 6.56 10.23 0.68
CA ASN A 29 7.83 10.94 0.80
C ASN A 29 7.78 12.00 1.93
N ALA A 30 6.69 12.78 2.00
CA ALA A 30 6.50 13.79 3.04
C ALA A 30 6.46 13.23 4.47
N ARG A 31 6.21 11.92 4.63
CA ARG A 31 6.19 11.23 5.93
C ARG A 31 7.35 10.26 6.14
N GLY A 32 8.32 10.21 5.22
CA GLY A 32 9.40 9.21 5.27
C GLY A 32 8.90 7.77 5.14
N VAL A 33 7.78 7.57 4.46
CA VAL A 33 7.18 6.25 4.20
C VAL A 33 7.58 5.80 2.80
N TRP A 34 7.87 4.50 2.65
CA TRP A 34 8.24 3.89 1.39
C TRP A 34 6.99 3.33 0.71
N LEU A 35 6.82 3.63 -0.58
CA LEU A 35 5.70 3.12 -1.37
C LEU A 35 6.16 1.94 -2.23
N LEU A 36 5.50 0.80 -2.10
CA LEU A 36 5.76 -0.41 -2.88
C LEU A 36 4.49 -0.84 -3.61
N TYR A 37 4.55 -0.83 -4.94
CA TYR A 37 3.49 -1.37 -5.79
C TYR A 37 3.69 -2.87 -6.04
N LEU A 38 2.62 -3.64 -5.92
CA LEU A 38 2.60 -5.05 -6.28
C LEU A 38 2.51 -5.25 -7.80
N PRO A 39 3.05 -6.36 -8.34
CA PRO A 39 2.87 -6.71 -9.75
C PRO A 39 1.39 -6.93 -10.09
N ALA A 40 1.03 -6.63 -11.34
CA ALA A 40 -0.34 -6.79 -11.82
C ALA A 40 -0.78 -8.25 -11.74
N TYR A 41 -2.04 -8.48 -11.37
CA TYR A 41 -2.66 -9.80 -11.30
C TYR A 41 -2.00 -10.81 -10.33
N CYS A 42 -1.28 -10.30 -9.31
CA CYS A 42 -0.73 -11.11 -8.21
C CYS A 42 -1.49 -10.89 -6.88
N PRO A 43 -2.78 -11.29 -6.78
CA PRO A 43 -3.59 -11.09 -5.57
C PRO A 43 -3.04 -11.82 -4.34
N GLU A 44 -2.30 -12.92 -4.53
CA GLU A 44 -1.63 -13.70 -3.50
C GLU A 44 -0.57 -12.89 -2.73
N LEU A 45 -0.03 -11.84 -3.35
CA LEU A 45 0.95 -10.95 -2.73
C LEU A 45 0.30 -9.82 -1.93
N ASN A 46 -1.04 -9.70 -1.94
CA ASN A 46 -1.77 -8.68 -1.21
C ASN A 46 -2.51 -9.30 -0.01
N PRO A 47 -1.96 -9.22 1.22
CA PRO A 47 -2.53 -9.88 2.41
C PRO A 47 -3.99 -9.49 2.69
N ILE A 48 -4.42 -8.28 2.32
CA ILE A 48 -5.80 -7.82 2.54
C ILE A 48 -6.82 -8.67 1.78
N LYS A 49 -6.42 -9.30 0.67
CA LYS A 49 -7.30 -10.19 -0.12
C LYS A 49 -7.67 -11.44 0.68
N MET A 50 -6.77 -11.94 1.51
CA MET A 50 -7.06 -13.04 2.43
C MET A 50 -8.05 -12.61 3.53
N CYS A 51 -7.87 -11.41 4.09
CA CYS A 51 -8.83 -10.84 5.04
C CYS A 51 -10.23 -10.71 4.43
N PHE A 52 -10.34 -10.22 3.20
CA PHE A 52 -11.63 -10.09 2.52
C PHE A 52 -12.28 -11.45 2.17
N SER A 53 -11.50 -12.51 1.98
CA SER A 53 -12.02 -13.85 1.71
C SER A 53 -12.82 -14.44 2.88
N VAL A 54 -12.43 -14.10 4.11
CA VAL A 54 -13.06 -14.60 5.35
C VAL A 54 -14.16 -13.67 5.87
N THR A 55 -14.21 -12.41 5.43
CA THR A 55 -15.30 -11.48 5.69
C THR A 55 -16.29 -11.52 4.52
N LYS A 56 -17.21 -12.49 4.55
CA LYS A 56 -18.37 -12.54 3.66
C LYS A 56 -19.64 -12.14 4.39
#